data_AF-A0A921HRK7-F1
#
_entry.id   AF-A0A921HRK7-F1
#
_cell.length_a   1.000
_cell.length_b   1.000
_cell.length_c   1.000
_cell.angle_alpha   90.00
_cell.angle_beta   90.00
_cell.angle_gamma   90.00
#
_symmetry.space_group_name_H-M   'P 1'
#
loop_
_entity.id
_entity.type
_entity.pdbx_description
1 polymer ?
#
loop_
_entity_poly.entity_id
_entity_poly.type
_entity_poly.pdbx_seq_one_letter_code
_entity_poly.pdbx_strand_id
1 'polypeptide(L)'
;MLSELSNDFKNFRLATKNLEIMDKYNDFKEMTKDELRQIIFNEITTNASRIDASLKKRTTYLFTISDLIEKFTPKEFTQIIPIQKDFNGAKTEVRDYFSTIEFIKSIGWDNKIPNGFEFLMNYWNMDVLVYTVNLMTTISDYQQRQTGKSIMQTFLED
;
A
#
# COMPACT_ATOMS: atom_id res chain seq x y z
N MET A 1 13.19 11.51 -7.83
CA MET A 1 13.31 10.55 -6.70
C MET A 1 11.97 9.94 -6.26
N LEU A 2 11.15 10.56 -5.38
CA LEU A 2 9.79 10.04 -5.06
C LEU A 2 8.86 10.02 -6.29
N SER A 3 9.06 10.96 -7.20
CA SER A 3 8.34 11.09 -8.46
C SER A 3 8.66 9.98 -9.47
N GLU A 4 9.90 9.50 -9.52
CA GLU A 4 10.34 8.44 -10.44
C GLU A 4 9.91 7.07 -9.92
N LEU A 5 10.13 6.79 -8.63
CA LEU A 5 9.53 5.64 -7.95
C LEU A 5 8.00 5.63 -8.14
N SER A 6 7.34 6.78 -7.95
CA SER A 6 5.90 6.92 -8.22
C SER A 6 5.52 6.58 -9.66
N ASN A 7 6.34 6.96 -10.64
CA ASN A 7 6.09 6.67 -12.05
C ASN A 7 6.35 5.18 -12.38
N ASP A 8 7.40 4.58 -11.85
CA ASP A 8 7.67 3.15 -12.01
C ASP A 8 6.60 2.31 -11.33
N PHE A 9 6.13 2.71 -10.14
CA PHE A 9 4.98 2.09 -9.48
C PHE A 9 3.69 2.29 -10.28
N LYS A 10 3.46 3.46 -10.89
CA LYS A 10 2.29 3.67 -11.77
C LYS A 10 2.35 2.78 -13.01
N ASN A 11 3.50 2.65 -13.65
CA ASN A 11 3.69 1.80 -14.83
C ASN A 11 3.54 0.32 -14.48
N PHE A 12 4.11 -0.09 -13.34
CA PHE A 12 3.92 -1.42 -12.76
C PHE A 12 2.45 -1.71 -12.47
N ARG A 13 1.76 -0.77 -11.81
CA ARG A 13 0.33 -0.83 -11.48
C ARG A 13 -0.53 -0.93 -12.74
N LEU A 14 -0.18 -0.22 -13.80
CA LEU A 14 -0.86 -0.30 -15.09
C LEU A 14 -0.66 -1.68 -15.74
N ALA A 15 0.56 -2.22 -15.68
CA ALA A 15 0.87 -3.56 -16.22
C ALA A 15 0.15 -4.68 -15.46
N THR A 16 0.01 -4.57 -14.13
CA THR A 16 -0.72 -5.55 -13.32
C THR A 16 -2.24 -5.43 -13.50
N LYS A 17 -2.79 -4.21 -13.62
CA LYS A 17 -4.22 -3.97 -13.89
C LYS A 17 -4.73 -4.70 -15.15
N ASN A 18 -3.86 -4.94 -16.13
CA ASN A 18 -4.17 -5.65 -17.37
C ASN A 18 -4.14 -7.19 -17.28
N LEU A 19 -3.72 -7.78 -16.15
CA LEU A 19 -3.53 -9.23 -15.98
C LEU A 19 -4.41 -9.78 -14.84
N GLU A 20 -5.53 -10.45 -15.14
CA GLU A 20 -6.44 -11.17 -14.20
C GLU A 20 -7.04 -10.33 -13.04
N ILE A 21 -6.50 -9.15 -12.75
CA ILE A 21 -6.98 -8.20 -11.73
C ILE A 21 -8.33 -7.63 -12.10
N MET A 22 -8.61 -7.44 -13.39
CA MET A 22 -9.87 -6.84 -13.82
C MET A 22 -11.09 -7.63 -13.33
N ASP A 23 -11.03 -8.96 -13.25
CA ASP A 23 -12.14 -9.79 -12.75
C ASP A 23 -12.36 -9.57 -11.26
N LYS A 24 -11.31 -9.69 -10.44
CA LYS A 24 -11.39 -9.39 -8.99
C LYS A 24 -11.74 -7.92 -8.71
N TYR A 25 -11.19 -6.99 -9.49
CA TYR A 25 -11.44 -5.56 -9.34
C TYR A 25 -12.89 -5.20 -9.67
N ASN A 26 -13.50 -5.89 -10.65
CA ASN A 26 -14.92 -5.79 -10.93
C ASN A 26 -15.75 -6.37 -9.77
N ASP A 27 -15.34 -7.50 -9.18
CA ASP A 27 -15.99 -8.04 -7.97
C ASP A 27 -15.94 -7.03 -6.81
N PHE A 28 -14.78 -6.38 -6.58
CA PHE A 28 -14.64 -5.35 -5.54
C PHE A 28 -15.34 -4.02 -5.87
N LYS A 29 -15.75 -3.79 -7.12
CA LYS A 29 -16.50 -2.60 -7.53
C LYS A 29 -17.96 -2.68 -7.10
N GLU A 30 -18.51 -3.89 -7.01
CA GLU A 30 -19.89 -4.13 -6.57
C GLU A 30 -20.03 -4.30 -5.06
N MET A 31 -18.92 -4.53 -4.34
CA MET A 31 -18.91 -4.65 -2.88
C MET A 31 -19.30 -3.35 -2.17
N THR A 32 -20.02 -3.52 -1.08
CA THR A 32 -20.36 -2.47 -0.13
C THR A 32 -19.11 -1.95 0.58
N LYS A 33 -19.21 -0.73 1.10
CA LYS A 33 -18.10 -0.12 1.84
C LYS A 33 -17.72 -0.91 3.09
N ASP A 34 -18.68 -1.59 3.73
CA ASP A 34 -18.44 -2.43 4.91
C ASP A 34 -17.67 -3.70 4.58
N GLU A 35 -17.99 -4.36 3.46
CA GLU A 35 -17.22 -5.51 2.98
C GLU A 35 -15.77 -5.11 2.67
N LEU A 36 -15.58 -3.95 2.02
CA LEU A 36 -14.25 -3.41 1.74
C LEU A 36 -13.47 -3.10 3.03
N ARG A 37 -14.13 -2.55 4.07
CA ARG A 37 -13.52 -2.32 5.39
C ARG A 37 -13.02 -3.62 6.00
N GLN A 38 -13.84 -4.68 5.96
CA GLN A 38 -13.48 -5.97 6.52
C GLN A 38 -12.29 -6.61 5.79
N ILE A 39 -12.27 -6.53 4.45
CA ILE A 39 -11.17 -7.03 3.63
C ILE A 39 -9.86 -6.30 3.98
N ILE A 40 -9.89 -4.97 4.01
CA ILE A 40 -8.71 -4.15 4.33
C ILE A 40 -8.22 -4.45 5.75
N PHE A 41 -9.13 -4.49 6.73
CA PHE A 41 -8.79 -4.80 8.11
C PHE A 41 -8.12 -6.17 8.23
N ASN A 42 -8.74 -7.20 7.68
CA ASN A 42 -8.22 -8.56 7.73
C ASN A 42 -6.86 -8.66 7.04
N GLU A 43 -6.72 -8.10 5.85
CA GLU A 43 -5.46 -8.18 5.12
C GLU A 43 -4.31 -7.51 5.87
N ILE A 44 -4.52 -6.29 6.37
CA ILE A 44 -3.47 -5.53 7.05
C ILE A 44 -3.08 -6.21 8.37
N THR A 45 -4.06 -6.67 9.16
CA THR A 45 -3.81 -7.25 10.49
C THR A 45 -3.27 -8.69 10.42
N THR A 46 -3.73 -9.49 9.47
CA THR A 46 -3.30 -10.90 9.35
C THR A 46 -2.12 -11.09 8.41
N ASN A 47 -1.86 -10.14 7.52
CA ASN A 47 -0.89 -10.27 6.42
C ASN A 47 -1.14 -11.53 5.57
N ALA A 48 -2.40 -11.85 5.28
CA ALA A 48 -2.81 -13.09 4.60
C ALA A 48 -2.14 -13.28 3.22
N SER A 49 -1.81 -12.21 2.51
CA SER A 49 -1.02 -12.27 1.25
C SER A 49 0.36 -12.91 1.38
N ARG A 50 0.90 -13.07 2.59
CA ARG A 50 2.17 -13.79 2.83
C ARG A 50 2.05 -15.30 2.62
N ILE A 51 0.85 -15.85 2.60
CA ILE A 51 0.61 -17.29 2.47
C ILE A 51 0.86 -17.72 1.01
N ASP A 52 1.43 -18.92 0.84
CA ASP A 52 2.00 -19.50 -0.38
C ASP A 52 1.15 -19.28 -1.65
N ALA A 53 1.54 -18.28 -2.43
CA ALA A 53 0.92 -17.91 -3.70
C ALA A 53 2.03 -17.55 -4.68
N SER A 54 1.81 -17.80 -5.98
CA SER A 54 2.78 -17.40 -7.00
C SER A 54 3.07 -15.90 -6.90
N LEU A 55 4.31 -15.49 -7.15
CA LEU A 55 4.75 -14.10 -7.01
C LEU A 55 3.85 -13.12 -7.78
N LYS A 56 3.42 -13.52 -8.99
CA LYS A 56 2.46 -12.75 -9.80
C LYS A 56 1.14 -12.54 -9.07
N LYS A 57 0.52 -13.62 -8.55
CA LYS A 57 -0.77 -13.55 -7.82
C LYS A 57 -0.66 -12.71 -6.55
N ARG A 58 0.43 -12.87 -5.80
CA ARG A 58 0.71 -12.09 -4.58
C ARG A 58 0.83 -10.60 -4.88
N THR A 59 1.66 -10.27 -5.87
CA THR A 59 1.85 -8.91 -6.37
C THR A 59 0.52 -8.28 -6.74
N THR A 60 -0.22 -8.93 -7.64
CA THR A 60 -1.56 -8.54 -8.10
C THR A 60 -2.50 -8.23 -6.94
N TYR A 61 -2.58 -9.14 -5.97
CA TYR A 61 -3.49 -8.99 -4.84
C TYR A 61 -3.10 -7.82 -3.92
N LEU A 62 -1.81 -7.66 -3.62
CA LEU A 62 -1.31 -6.56 -2.79
C LEU A 62 -1.57 -5.19 -3.43
N PHE A 63 -1.38 -5.04 -4.74
CA PHE A 63 -1.78 -3.80 -5.44
C PHE A 63 -3.29 -3.56 -5.40
N THR A 64 -4.09 -4.63 -5.51
CA THR A 64 -5.54 -4.51 -5.44
C THR A 64 -5.97 -3.93 -4.09
N ILE A 65 -5.39 -4.41 -2.98
CA ILE A 65 -5.68 -3.87 -1.64
C ILE A 65 -5.28 -2.40 -1.52
N SER A 66 -4.12 -2.01 -2.09
CA SER A 66 -3.70 -0.61 -2.18
C SER A 66 -4.73 0.25 -2.96
N ASP A 67 -5.25 -0.26 -4.08
CA ASP A 67 -6.28 0.41 -4.87
C ASP A 67 -7.62 0.53 -4.11
N LEU A 68 -7.97 -0.46 -3.28
CA LEU A 68 -9.19 -0.41 -2.47
C LEU A 68 -9.11 0.68 -1.40
N ILE A 69 -7.92 0.95 -0.86
CA ILE A 69 -7.71 2.02 0.12
C ILE A 69 -8.03 3.39 -0.49
N GLU A 70 -7.79 3.60 -1.79
CA GLU A 70 -8.11 4.86 -2.49
C GLU A 70 -9.63 5.16 -2.57
N LYS A 71 -10.48 4.17 -2.26
CA LYS A 71 -11.94 4.36 -2.15
C LYS A 71 -12.37 5.02 -0.84
N PHE A 72 -11.45 5.19 0.12
CA PHE A 72 -11.70 5.77 1.43
C PHE A 72 -11.11 7.17 1.54
N THR A 73 -11.64 7.94 2.48
CA THR A 73 -10.95 9.15 2.98
C THR A 73 -9.98 8.76 4.09
N PRO A 74 -8.97 9.59 4.42
CA PRO A 74 -8.12 9.36 5.59
C PRO A 74 -8.95 9.15 6.86
N LYS A 75 -10.00 9.96 7.06
CA LYS A 75 -10.91 9.83 8.21
C LYS A 75 -11.54 8.45 8.29
N GLU A 76 -12.05 7.93 7.17
CA GLU A 76 -12.66 6.60 7.14
C GLU A 76 -11.61 5.50 7.34
N PHE A 77 -10.42 5.63 6.76
CA PHE A 77 -9.35 4.67 6.98
C PHE A 77 -8.92 4.62 8.45
N THR A 78 -8.82 5.77 9.13
CA THR A 78 -8.49 5.81 10.57
C THR A 78 -9.52 5.10 11.46
N GLN A 79 -10.75 4.91 10.97
CA GLN A 79 -11.78 4.12 11.66
C GLN A 79 -11.61 2.61 11.44
N ILE A 80 -10.93 2.21 10.35
CA ILE A 80 -10.59 0.81 10.07
C ILE A 80 -9.33 0.44 10.83
N ILE A 81 -8.27 1.22 10.65
CA ILE A 81 -6.95 1.00 11.24
C ILE A 81 -6.54 2.27 11.98
N PRO A 82 -6.62 2.34 13.31
CA PRO A 82 -6.24 3.54 14.06
C PRO A 82 -4.76 3.92 13.91
N ILE A 83 -4.45 5.21 13.89
CA ILE A 83 -3.08 5.71 13.98
C ILE A 83 -2.54 5.38 15.38
N GLN A 84 -1.37 4.73 15.45
CA GLN A 84 -0.74 4.47 16.74
C GLN A 84 -0.16 5.77 17.34
N LYS A 85 -0.27 5.92 18.66
CA LYS A 85 0.17 7.13 19.37
C LYS A 85 1.59 6.97 19.92
N ASP A 86 2.53 6.74 19.03
CA ASP A 86 3.96 6.78 19.36
C ASP A 86 4.53 8.13 18.95
N PHE A 87 5.44 8.66 19.78
CA PHE A 87 5.97 10.02 19.65
C PHE A 87 7.50 10.03 19.50
N ASN A 88 8.12 8.86 19.28
CA ASN A 88 9.57 8.71 19.22
C ASN A 88 10.13 8.75 17.78
N GLY A 89 9.36 9.18 16.77
CA GLY A 89 9.79 9.12 15.35
C GLY A 89 11.07 9.89 15.06
N ALA A 90 11.27 11.04 15.73
CA ALA A 90 12.51 11.83 15.63
C ALA A 90 13.77 11.09 16.13
N LYS A 91 13.63 10.02 16.91
CA LYS A 91 14.76 9.21 17.42
C LYS A 91 15.08 8.01 16.53
N THR A 92 14.14 7.55 15.72
CA THR A 92 14.24 6.29 14.98
C THR A 92 14.19 6.47 13.46
N GLU A 93 13.98 7.70 12.97
CA GLU A 93 13.73 7.99 11.54
C GLU A 93 12.51 7.24 10.96
N VAL A 94 11.66 6.69 11.83
CA VAL A 94 10.42 6.02 11.48
C VAL A 94 9.26 7.01 11.60
N ARG A 95 8.22 6.85 10.77
CA ARG A 95 6.96 7.60 10.92
C ARG A 95 6.44 7.47 12.35
N ASP A 96 5.76 8.50 12.81
CA ASP A 96 5.14 8.58 14.13
C ASP A 96 3.77 9.24 14.02
N TYR A 97 3.09 9.39 15.16
CA TYR A 97 1.76 9.99 15.19
C TYR A 97 1.72 11.37 14.51
N PHE A 98 2.68 12.25 14.81
CA PHE A 98 2.67 13.63 14.30
C PHE A 98 2.94 13.70 12.80
N SER A 99 3.95 12.98 12.32
CA SER A 99 4.28 12.92 10.89
C SER A 99 3.12 12.33 10.06
N THR A 100 2.42 11.32 10.57
CA THR A 100 1.20 10.81 9.92
C THR A 100 0.08 11.83 9.91
N ILE A 101 -0.15 12.56 11.00
CA ILE A 101 -1.18 13.62 11.05
C ILE A 101 -0.86 14.75 10.07
N GLU A 102 0.38 15.21 9.99
CA GLU A 102 0.80 16.26 9.04
C GLU A 102 0.65 15.78 7.59
N PHE A 103 1.01 14.54 7.29
CA PHE A 103 0.77 13.95 5.98
C PHE A 103 -0.73 13.91 5.64
N ILE A 104 -1.59 13.46 6.56
CA ILE A 104 -3.05 13.43 6.34
C ILE A 104 -3.61 14.84 6.12
N LYS A 105 -3.12 15.85 6.86
CA LYS A 105 -3.54 17.25 6.64
C LYS A 105 -3.20 17.75 5.24
N SER A 106 -2.08 17.33 4.67
CA SER A 106 -1.69 17.68 3.30
C SER A 106 -2.64 17.09 2.24
N ILE A 107 -3.25 15.93 2.53
CA ILE A 107 -4.27 15.31 1.67
C ILE A 107 -5.65 15.95 1.92
N GLY A 108 -5.97 16.23 3.19
CA GLY A 108 -7.31 16.59 3.67
C GLY A 108 -8.07 15.38 4.21
N TRP A 109 -8.66 15.51 5.41
CA TRP A 109 -9.29 14.39 6.14
C TRP A 109 -10.49 13.76 5.43
N ASP A 110 -11.26 14.56 4.71
CA ASP A 110 -12.48 14.15 4.01
C ASP A 110 -12.28 14.01 2.49
N ASN A 111 -11.05 14.23 2.00
CA ASN A 111 -10.69 13.98 0.60
C ASN A 111 -10.43 12.49 0.39
N LYS A 112 -10.65 11.99 -0.84
CA LYS A 112 -10.24 10.63 -1.19
C LYS A 112 -8.73 10.49 -1.07
N ILE A 113 -8.27 9.33 -0.60
CA ILE A 113 -6.85 9.00 -0.62
C ILE A 113 -6.37 8.95 -2.08
N PRO A 114 -5.39 9.77 -2.49
CA PRO A 114 -5.00 9.92 -3.88
C PRO A 114 -4.14 8.74 -4.39
N ASN A 115 -3.37 8.11 -3.51
CA ASN A 115 -2.53 6.96 -3.81
C ASN A 115 -2.46 6.07 -2.56
N GLY A 116 -2.99 4.85 -2.66
CA GLY A 116 -3.09 3.95 -1.51
C GLY A 116 -1.73 3.49 -1.00
N PHE A 117 -0.76 3.28 -1.89
CA PHE A 117 0.58 2.81 -1.54
C PHE A 117 1.37 3.90 -0.80
N GLU A 118 1.39 5.11 -1.35
CA GLU A 118 2.02 6.26 -0.73
C GLU A 118 1.37 6.59 0.62
N PHE A 119 0.04 6.45 0.71
CA PHE A 119 -0.68 6.63 1.95
C PHE A 119 -0.21 5.66 3.03
N LEU A 120 -0.15 4.36 2.72
CA LEU A 120 0.33 3.32 3.65
C LEU A 120 1.80 3.55 4.07
N MET A 121 2.67 3.96 3.15
CA MET A 121 4.07 4.33 3.45
C MET A 121 4.19 5.48 4.45
N ASN A 122 3.19 6.36 4.52
CA ASN A 122 3.16 7.51 5.41
C ASN A 122 2.32 7.32 6.69
N TYR A 123 1.69 6.16 6.83
CA TYR A 123 0.72 5.90 7.88
C TYR A 123 1.32 5.12 9.04
N TRP A 124 1.33 5.70 10.24
CA TRP A 124 1.89 5.06 11.41
C TRP A 124 0.91 4.12 12.10
N ASN A 125 1.12 2.83 11.83
CA ASN A 125 0.57 1.69 12.57
C ASN A 125 1.46 0.47 12.28
N MET A 126 1.83 -0.32 13.29
CA MET A 126 2.72 -1.48 13.11
C MET A 126 2.21 -2.50 12.09
N ASP A 127 0.91 -2.78 12.05
CA ASP A 127 0.34 -3.72 11.06
C ASP A 127 0.45 -3.15 9.65
N VAL A 128 0.21 -1.84 9.50
CA VAL A 128 0.41 -1.12 8.24
C VAL A 128 1.87 -1.14 7.81
N LEU A 129 2.81 -0.94 8.74
CA LEU A 129 4.24 -1.02 8.44
C LEU A 129 4.61 -2.41 7.93
N VAL A 130 4.19 -3.48 8.62
CA VAL A 130 4.47 -4.87 8.21
C VAL A 130 3.88 -5.18 6.84
N TYR A 131 2.64 -4.77 6.59
CA TYR A 131 1.97 -4.91 5.30
C TYR A 131 2.72 -4.17 4.20
N THR A 132 3.13 -2.93 4.46
CA THR A 132 3.81 -2.07 3.48
C THR A 132 5.19 -2.62 3.13
N VAL A 133 5.93 -3.14 4.12
CA VAL A 133 7.19 -3.86 3.88
C VAL A 133 6.95 -5.10 3.02
N ASN A 134 5.90 -5.88 3.30
CA ASN A 134 5.56 -7.05 2.48
C ASN A 134 5.25 -6.68 1.02
N LEU A 135 4.52 -5.59 0.80
CA LEU A 135 4.25 -5.04 -0.52
C LEU A 135 5.54 -4.61 -1.23
N MET A 136 6.41 -3.84 -0.57
CA MET A 136 7.70 -3.43 -1.15
C MET A 136 8.60 -4.60 -1.52
N THR A 137 8.77 -5.58 -0.62
CA THR A 137 9.57 -6.78 -0.89
C THR A 137 9.00 -7.55 -2.08
N THR A 138 7.68 -7.73 -2.14
CA THR A 138 7.02 -8.43 -3.24
C THR A 138 7.25 -7.72 -4.58
N ILE A 139 7.18 -6.39 -4.61
CA ILE A 139 7.44 -5.62 -5.84
C ILE A 139 8.90 -5.75 -6.24
N SER A 140 9.83 -5.66 -5.29
CA SER A 140 11.26 -5.82 -5.54
C SER A 140 11.57 -7.20 -6.14
N ASP A 141 11.00 -8.27 -5.56
CA ASP A 141 11.17 -9.62 -6.07
C ASP A 141 10.61 -9.76 -7.49
N TYR A 142 9.46 -9.15 -7.77
CA TYR A 142 8.86 -9.18 -9.10
C TYR A 142 9.74 -8.46 -10.12
N GLN A 143 10.22 -7.25 -9.81
CA GLN A 143 11.11 -6.49 -10.68
C GLN A 143 12.42 -7.25 -10.94
N GLN A 144 12.99 -7.85 -9.90
CA GLN A 144 14.22 -8.65 -10.03
C GLN A 144 14.03 -9.83 -10.96
N ARG A 145 12.88 -10.51 -10.91
CA ARG A 145 12.60 -11.61 -11.86
C ARG A 145 12.43 -11.13 -13.30
N GLN A 146 11.90 -9.93 -13.51
CA GLN A 146 11.67 -9.39 -14.85
C GLN A 146 12.92 -8.78 -15.48
N THR A 147 13.77 -8.15 -14.68
CA THR A 147 14.88 -7.30 -15.16
C THR A 147 16.27 -7.81 -14.75
N GLY A 148 16.34 -8.77 -13.83
CA GLY A 148 17.57 -9.23 -13.20
C GLY A 148 18.07 -8.32 -12.06
N LYS A 149 17.43 -7.17 -11.82
CA LYS A 149 17.83 -6.17 -10.81
C LYS A 149 16.70 -5.87 -9.82
N SER A 150 17.03 -5.77 -8.53
CA SER A 150 16.08 -5.34 -7.50
C SER A 150 15.84 -3.82 -7.54
N ILE A 151 14.76 -3.34 -6.90
CA ILE A 151 14.49 -1.89 -6.75
C ILE A 151 15.71 -1.19 -6.13
N MET A 152 16.32 -1.81 -5.11
CA MET A 152 17.48 -1.25 -4.43
C MET A 152 18.71 -1.19 -5.34
N GLN A 153 18.92 -2.19 -6.20
CA GLN A 153 20.02 -2.17 -7.16
C GLN A 153 19.84 -1.08 -8.19
N THR A 154 18.62 -0.90 -8.72
CA THR A 154 18.31 0.23 -9.61
C THR A 154 18.57 1.57 -8.92
N PHE A 155 18.12 1.72 -7.66
CA PHE A 155 18.34 2.94 -6.88
C PHE A 155 19.82 3.28 -6.63
N LEU A 156 20.69 2.28 -6.49
CA LEU A 156 22.12 2.49 -6.25
C LEU A 156 22.92 2.78 -7.54
N GLU A 157 22.33 2.52 -8.71
CA GLU A 157 22.95 2.75 -10.02
C GLU A 157 22.62 4.12 -10.61
N ASP A 158 21.55 4.77 -10.13
CA ASP A 158 21.13 6.14 -10.47
C ASP A 158 21.82 7.20 -9.59
#